data_AF-A0AA85J812-F1
#
_entry.id   AF-A0AA85J812-F1
#
_cell.length_a   1.000
_cell.length_b   1.000
_cell.length_c   1.000
_cell.angle_alpha   90.00
_cell.angle_beta   90.00
_cell.angle_gamma   90.00
#
_symmetry.space_group_name_H-M   'P 1'
#
loop_
_entity.id
_entity.type
_entity.pdbx_description
1 polymer ?
#
loop_
_entity_poly.entity_id
_entity_poly.type
_entity_poly.pdbx_seq_one_letter_code
_entity_poly.pdbx_strand_id
1 'polypeptide(L)'
;MLWHLVSAFLFGEGFVVLMMILPLFSSRTWSRFFKFSIIQKIAVNSSFYFNLFLVMLACALAEAVRNSWTQKQAYNTLKAHPYELRPETESLYLMRMFRAQRNLYICGFSLFTWFVLRRLVCLLSEHAQMSASMEASIKQAKSASEAAQRMLSETKVTDSDTEDVYPDTVEALKDELSKLTKKFESEEQAHKQTKRDLETLKKQSLQTNAEYDRVTQECQKLQYRLQMLEGGGAKDKKSD
;
A
#
# COMPACT_ATOMS: atom_id res chain seq x y z
N MET A 1 -26.04 26.39 -5.77
CA MET A 1 -26.44 25.16 -5.05
C MET A 1 -25.55 23.97 -5.38
N LEU A 2 -25.36 23.60 -6.66
CA LEU A 2 -24.48 22.48 -7.07
C LEU A 2 -23.10 22.48 -6.38
N TRP A 3 -22.37 23.60 -6.45
CA TRP A 3 -21.02 23.70 -5.90
C TRP A 3 -20.94 23.51 -4.38
N HIS A 4 -21.99 23.89 -3.64
CA HIS A 4 -22.05 23.65 -2.20
C HIS A 4 -22.28 22.17 -1.87
N LEU A 5 -23.04 21.47 -2.70
CA LEU A 5 -23.25 20.03 -2.57
C LEU A 5 -21.94 19.28 -2.84
N VAL A 6 -21.18 19.67 -3.86
CA VAL A 6 -19.85 19.11 -4.12
C VAL A 6 -18.88 19.40 -2.97
N SER A 7 -18.91 20.61 -2.40
CA SER A 7 -18.12 20.92 -1.20
C SER A 7 -18.53 20.06 0.01
N ALA A 8 -19.83 19.89 0.26
CA ALA A 8 -20.32 19.05 1.35
C ALA A 8 -19.90 17.58 1.17
N PHE A 9 -19.96 17.09 -0.07
CA PHE A 9 -19.47 15.76 -0.42
C PHE A 9 -17.98 15.62 -0.13
N LEU A 10 -17.14 16.57 -0.58
CA LEU A 10 -15.70 16.59 -0.28
C LEU A 10 -15.40 16.57 1.23
N PHE A 11 -16.12 17.37 2.03
CA PHE A 11 -15.93 17.37 3.48
C PHE A 11 -16.36 16.06 4.12
N GLY A 12 -17.43 15.43 3.62
CA GLY A 12 -17.86 14.10 4.03
C GLY A 12 -16.80 13.04 3.72
N GLU A 13 -16.27 13.02 2.49
CA GLU A 13 -15.19 12.13 2.09
C GLU A 13 -13.95 12.33 2.97
N GLY A 14 -13.54 13.58 3.16
CA GLY A 14 -12.40 13.94 4.00
C GLY A 14 -12.58 13.50 5.45
N PHE A 15 -13.78 13.62 6.00
CA PHE A 15 -14.10 13.13 7.34
C PHE A 15 -13.99 11.61 7.44
N VAL A 16 -14.51 10.87 6.45
CA VAL A 16 -14.39 9.40 6.42
C VAL A 16 -12.93 8.97 6.29
N VAL A 17 -12.16 9.60 5.41
CA VAL A 17 -10.72 9.33 5.25
C VAL A 17 -9.96 9.62 6.54
N LEU A 18 -10.23 10.76 7.19
CA LEU A 18 -9.62 11.11 8.47
C LEU A 18 -9.96 10.06 9.54
N MET A 19 -11.22 9.63 9.60
CA MET A 19 -11.67 8.60 10.52
C MET A 19 -10.99 7.24 10.26
N MET A 20 -10.69 6.91 9.00
CA MET A 20 -9.99 5.68 8.60
C MET A 20 -8.47 5.73 8.89
N ILE A 21 -7.84 6.90 8.78
CA ILE A 21 -6.40 7.08 9.04
C ILE A 21 -6.12 7.16 10.55
N LEU A 22 -7.06 7.70 11.33
CA LEU A 22 -6.87 7.82 12.78
C LEU A 22 -6.77 6.44 13.44
N PRO A 23 -5.75 6.20 14.28
CA PRO A 23 -5.57 4.93 15.00
C PRO A 23 -6.63 4.70 16.11
N LEU A 24 -7.67 5.52 16.16
CA LEU A 24 -8.75 5.46 17.16
C LEU A 24 -9.67 4.24 16.97
N PHE A 25 -9.73 3.67 15.75
CA PHE A 25 -10.57 2.52 15.44
C PHE A 25 -9.71 1.29 15.10
N SER A 26 -9.57 0.37 16.04
CA SER A 26 -8.89 -0.93 15.84
C SER A 26 -9.46 -1.70 14.64
N SER A 27 -8.63 -2.48 13.93
CA SER A 27 -9.02 -3.41 12.85
C SER A 27 -10.25 -4.27 13.21
N ARG A 28 -10.42 -4.62 14.49
CA ARG A 28 -11.59 -5.37 15.01
C ARG A 28 -12.88 -4.56 15.03
N THR A 29 -12.82 -3.25 15.22
CA THR A 29 -13.99 -2.37 15.19
C THR A 29 -14.47 -2.19 13.77
N TRP A 30 -13.54 -1.98 12.83
CA TRP A 30 -13.84 -1.94 11.40
C TRP A 30 -14.42 -3.25 10.89
N SER A 31 -13.90 -4.42 11.31
CA SER A 31 -14.47 -5.71 10.89
C SER A 31 -15.91 -5.91 11.38
N ARG A 32 -16.31 -5.32 12.52
CA ARG A 32 -17.73 -5.28 12.94
C ARG A 32 -18.55 -4.34 12.08
N PHE A 33 -18.02 -3.16 11.75
CA PHE A 33 -18.70 -2.25 10.81
C PHE A 33 -18.91 -2.91 9.44
N PHE A 34 -17.90 -3.57 8.88
CA PHE A 34 -18.02 -4.29 7.60
C PHE A 34 -18.94 -5.52 7.65
N LYS A 35 -19.27 -6.03 8.84
CA LYS A 35 -20.24 -7.12 9.03
C LYS A 35 -21.69 -6.66 9.10
N PHE A 36 -21.99 -5.35 9.11
CA PHE A 36 -23.37 -4.90 9.00
C PHE A 36 -23.93 -5.34 7.63
N SER A 37 -25.09 -5.98 7.63
CA SER A 37 -25.75 -6.52 6.42
C SER A 37 -25.90 -5.46 5.30
N ILE A 38 -26.05 -4.19 5.67
CA ILE A 38 -26.13 -3.05 4.74
C ILE A 38 -24.79 -2.83 4.01
N ILE A 39 -23.68 -2.91 4.74
CA ILE A 39 -22.33 -2.72 4.17
C ILE A 39 -21.94 -3.94 3.33
N GLN A 40 -22.36 -5.15 3.70
CA GLN A 40 -22.16 -6.33 2.86
C GLN A 40 -22.94 -6.26 1.55
N LYS A 41 -24.19 -5.77 1.55
CA LYS A 41 -24.96 -5.54 0.33
C LYS A 41 -24.35 -4.46 -0.56
N ILE A 42 -23.82 -3.38 0.03
CA ILE A 42 -23.06 -2.34 -0.67
C ILE A 42 -21.73 -2.89 -1.21
N ALA A 43 -21.08 -3.80 -0.48
CA ALA A 43 -19.82 -4.41 -0.89
C ALA A 43 -19.97 -5.28 -2.15
N VAL A 44 -21.05 -6.06 -2.27
CA VAL A 44 -21.32 -6.91 -3.44
C VAL A 44 -21.42 -6.10 -4.73
N ASN A 45 -22.04 -4.91 -4.68
CA ASN A 45 -22.14 -4.00 -5.82
C ASN A 45 -21.15 -2.82 -5.75
N SER A 46 -20.10 -2.91 -4.93
CA SER A 46 -19.20 -1.79 -4.61
C SER A 46 -18.52 -1.23 -5.85
N SER A 47 -18.13 -2.09 -6.79
CA SER A 47 -17.51 -1.67 -8.05
C SER A 47 -18.47 -0.85 -8.93
N PHE A 48 -19.77 -1.18 -8.93
CA PHE A 48 -20.77 -0.43 -9.69
C PHE A 48 -20.98 0.97 -9.11
N TYR A 49 -21.22 1.08 -7.80
CA TYR A 49 -21.36 2.37 -7.14
C TYR A 49 -20.07 3.21 -7.24
N PHE A 50 -18.91 2.58 -7.12
CA PHE A 50 -17.62 3.25 -7.28
C PHE A 50 -17.48 3.89 -8.67
N ASN A 51 -17.75 3.12 -9.72
CA ASN A 51 -17.69 3.63 -11.10
C ASN A 51 -18.76 4.70 -11.36
N LEU A 52 -19.97 4.54 -10.80
CA LEU A 52 -21.03 5.55 -10.92
C LEU A 52 -20.62 6.90 -10.34
N PHE A 53 -20.13 6.92 -9.10
CA PHE A 53 -19.64 8.14 -8.45
C PHE A 53 -18.39 8.69 -9.14
N LEU A 54 -17.50 7.83 -9.64
CA LEU A 54 -16.34 8.24 -10.40
C LEU A 54 -16.74 8.99 -11.69
N VAL A 55 -17.68 8.45 -12.47
CA VAL A 55 -18.19 9.10 -13.68
C VAL A 55 -18.87 10.42 -13.33
N MET A 56 -19.68 10.45 -12.27
CA MET A 56 -20.33 11.68 -11.80
C MET A 56 -19.30 12.77 -11.43
N LEU A 57 -18.25 12.42 -10.68
CA LEU A 57 -17.18 13.34 -10.30
C LEU A 57 -16.35 13.78 -11.50
N ALA A 58 -16.08 12.88 -12.46
CA ALA A 58 -15.39 13.22 -13.69
C ALA A 58 -16.20 14.20 -14.55
N CYS A 59 -17.52 14.01 -14.66
CA CYS A 59 -18.41 14.95 -15.32
C CYS A 59 -18.43 16.31 -14.61
N ALA A 60 -18.51 16.33 -13.27
CA ALA A 60 -18.46 17.57 -12.49
C ALA A 60 -17.12 18.31 -12.65
N LEU A 61 -16.01 17.57 -12.70
CA LEU A 61 -14.69 18.11 -12.98
C LEU A 61 -14.62 18.68 -14.40
N ALA A 62 -15.13 17.98 -15.41
CA ALA A 62 -15.20 18.45 -16.78
C ALA A 62 -16.05 19.74 -16.89
N GLU A 63 -17.17 19.82 -16.17
CA GLU A 63 -17.99 21.04 -16.08
C GLU A 63 -17.21 22.18 -15.41
N ALA A 64 -16.48 21.91 -14.32
CA ALA A 64 -15.66 22.90 -13.63
C ALA A 64 -14.50 23.41 -14.49
N VAL A 65 -13.85 22.53 -15.27
CA VAL A 65 -12.81 22.88 -16.24
C VAL A 65 -13.40 23.73 -17.35
N ARG A 66 -14.51 23.30 -17.95
CA ARG A 66 -15.21 24.06 -18.99
C ARG A 66 -15.58 25.44 -18.51
N ASN A 67 -16.20 25.55 -17.33
CA ASN A 67 -16.57 26.83 -16.74
C ASN A 67 -15.33 27.72 -16.49
N SER A 68 -14.24 27.15 -15.98
CA SER A 68 -12.98 27.88 -15.76
C SER A 68 -12.39 28.40 -17.07
N TRP A 69 -12.42 27.60 -18.13
CA TRP A 69 -11.95 27.98 -19.47
C TRP A 69 -12.83 29.05 -20.10
N THR A 70 -14.16 28.89 -20.04
CA THR A 70 -15.11 29.88 -20.57
C THR A 70 -14.96 31.22 -19.87
N GLN A 71 -14.85 31.25 -18.54
CA GLN A 71 -14.61 32.50 -17.79
C GLN A 71 -13.25 33.11 -18.14
N LYS A 72 -12.21 32.27 -18.34
CA LYS A 72 -10.89 32.72 -18.80
C LYS A 72 -10.91 33.39 -20.16
N GLN A 73 -11.60 32.78 -21.11
CA GLN A 73 -11.77 33.32 -22.44
C GLN A 73 -12.57 34.64 -22.40
N ALA A 74 -13.67 34.68 -21.65
CA ALA A 74 -14.51 35.87 -21.56
C ALA A 74 -13.78 37.08 -20.94
N TYR A 75 -12.90 36.87 -19.95
CA TYR A 75 -12.04 37.92 -19.42
C TYR A 75 -10.97 38.39 -20.42
N ASN A 76 -10.36 37.47 -21.17
CA ASN A 76 -9.39 37.83 -22.19
C ASN A 76 -10.02 38.66 -23.31
N THR A 77 -11.27 38.35 -23.72
CA THR A 77 -12.04 39.14 -24.68
C THR A 77 -12.35 40.54 -24.12
N LEU A 78 -12.73 40.65 -22.84
CA LEU A 78 -12.96 41.95 -22.19
C LEU A 78 -11.69 42.80 -22.17
N LYS A 79 -10.54 42.19 -21.87
CA LYS A 79 -9.23 42.87 -21.88
C LYS A 79 -8.81 43.34 -23.28
N ALA A 80 -9.29 42.67 -24.34
CA ALA A 80 -9.03 43.04 -25.73
C ALA A 80 -9.89 44.22 -26.22
N HIS A 81 -10.91 44.64 -25.46
CA HIS A 81 -11.76 45.80 -25.77
C HIS A 81 -11.64 46.88 -24.67
N PRO A 82 -10.64 47.79 -24.77
CA PRO A 82 -10.33 48.79 -23.74
C PRO A 82 -11.47 49.77 -23.45
N TYR A 83 -12.41 49.95 -24.38
CA TYR A 83 -13.55 50.86 -24.24
C TYR A 83 -14.67 50.29 -23.34
N GLU A 84 -14.75 48.96 -23.15
CA GLU A 84 -15.72 48.29 -22.26
C GLU A 84 -15.13 47.96 -20.89
N LEU A 85 -13.82 48.17 -20.73
CA LEU A 85 -13.05 47.86 -19.54
C LEU A 85 -13.22 48.97 -18.49
N ARG A 86 -14.39 48.98 -17.84
CA ARG A 86 -14.63 49.79 -16.64
C ARG A 86 -14.09 49.03 -15.42
N PRO A 87 -13.55 49.72 -14.39
CA PRO A 87 -13.07 49.07 -13.17
C PRO A 87 -14.13 48.16 -12.51
N GLU A 88 -15.40 48.56 -12.61
CA GLU A 88 -16.55 47.79 -12.10
C GLU A 88 -16.84 46.50 -12.91
N THR A 89 -16.61 46.51 -14.23
CA THR A 89 -16.82 45.31 -15.05
C THR A 89 -15.65 44.35 -14.91
N GLU A 90 -14.43 44.87 -14.82
CA GLU A 90 -13.23 44.08 -14.52
C GLU A 90 -13.38 43.32 -13.19
N SER A 91 -13.73 44.01 -12.10
CA SER A 91 -13.87 43.39 -10.77
C SER A 91 -14.89 42.24 -10.75
N LEU A 92 -16.01 42.37 -11.48
CA LEU A 92 -17.03 41.33 -11.63
C LEU A 92 -16.49 40.07 -12.34
N TYR A 93 -15.70 40.24 -13.40
CA TYR A 93 -15.11 39.12 -14.12
C TYR A 93 -14.03 38.41 -13.30
N LEU A 94 -13.15 39.16 -12.63
CA LEU A 94 -12.18 38.57 -11.70
C LEU A 94 -12.90 37.76 -10.61
N MET A 95 -13.98 38.28 -10.02
CA MET A 95 -14.73 37.56 -9.00
C MET A 95 -15.30 36.23 -9.53
N ARG A 96 -15.83 36.22 -10.77
CA ARG A 96 -16.33 35.01 -11.42
C ARG A 96 -15.21 34.00 -11.70
N MET A 97 -14.02 34.46 -12.11
CA MET A 97 -12.85 33.62 -12.31
C MET A 97 -12.38 32.97 -11.01
N PHE A 98 -12.23 33.75 -9.93
CA PHE A 98 -11.83 33.20 -8.62
C PHE A 98 -12.83 32.16 -8.12
N ARG A 99 -14.13 32.39 -8.36
CA ARG A 99 -15.17 31.40 -8.05
C ARG A 99 -15.01 30.12 -8.87
N ALA A 100 -14.72 30.23 -10.16
CA ALA A 100 -14.51 29.08 -11.03
C ALA A 100 -13.24 28.30 -10.66
N GLN A 101 -12.12 28.99 -10.38
CA GLN A 101 -10.87 28.37 -9.92
C GLN A 101 -11.06 27.60 -8.60
N ARG A 102 -11.72 28.21 -7.61
CA ARG A 102 -12.03 27.52 -6.34
C ARG A 102 -12.87 26.27 -6.57
N ASN A 103 -13.91 26.36 -7.39
CA ASN A 103 -14.78 25.23 -7.68
C ASN A 103 -14.03 24.11 -8.41
N LEU A 104 -13.10 24.45 -9.32
CA LEU A 104 -12.21 23.49 -9.97
C LEU A 104 -11.34 22.74 -8.95
N TYR A 105 -10.75 23.45 -7.98
CA TYR A 105 -9.97 22.81 -6.93
C TYR A 105 -10.82 21.88 -6.08
N ILE A 106 -12.03 22.29 -5.67
CA ILE A 106 -12.94 21.46 -4.89
C ILE A 106 -13.29 20.16 -5.64
N CYS A 107 -13.63 20.25 -6.93
CA CYS A 107 -13.91 19.07 -7.76
C CYS A 107 -12.68 18.17 -7.92
N GLY A 108 -11.50 18.75 -8.16
CA GLY A 108 -10.26 18.00 -8.29
C GLY A 108 -9.87 17.28 -7.00
N PHE A 109 -9.98 17.95 -5.86
CA PHE A 109 -9.74 17.35 -4.55
C PHE A 109 -10.75 16.26 -4.22
N SER A 110 -12.02 16.41 -4.56
CA SER A 110 -13.02 15.36 -4.31
C SER A 110 -12.72 14.11 -5.13
N LEU A 111 -12.39 14.27 -6.41
CA LEU A 111 -12.00 13.15 -7.27
C LEU A 111 -10.73 12.47 -6.75
N PHE A 112 -9.72 13.24 -6.31
CA PHE A 112 -8.51 12.68 -5.69
C PHE A 112 -8.81 11.92 -4.39
N THR A 113 -9.57 12.53 -3.48
CA THR A 113 -9.95 11.90 -2.20
C THR A 113 -10.79 10.64 -2.42
N TRP A 114 -11.63 10.60 -3.47
CA TRP A 114 -12.38 9.39 -3.84
C TRP A 114 -11.46 8.21 -4.19
N PHE A 115 -10.37 8.45 -4.94
CA PHE A 115 -9.35 7.42 -5.21
C PHE A 115 -8.63 6.98 -3.93
N VAL A 116 -8.26 7.93 -3.07
CA VAL A 116 -7.63 7.64 -1.77
C VAL A 116 -8.57 6.78 -0.91
N LEU A 117 -9.84 7.13 -0.83
CA LEU A 117 -10.86 6.39 -0.09
C LEU A 117 -10.99 4.96 -0.61
N ARG A 118 -11.06 4.77 -1.94
CA ARG A 118 -11.10 3.43 -2.54
C ARG A 118 -9.88 2.60 -2.16
N ARG A 119 -8.68 3.20 -2.26
CA ARG A 119 -7.43 2.53 -1.88
C ARG A 119 -7.43 2.13 -0.42
N LEU A 120 -7.85 3.03 0.48
CA LEU A 120 -7.92 2.76 1.92
C LEU A 120 -8.92 1.65 2.26
N VAL A 121 -10.11 1.64 1.64
CA VAL A 121 -11.12 0.59 1.87
C VAL A 121 -10.59 -0.78 1.42
N CYS A 122 -9.94 -0.88 0.25
CA CYS A 122 -9.34 -2.13 -0.20
C CYS A 122 -8.26 -2.61 0.77
N LEU A 123 -7.30 -1.73 1.12
CA LEU A 123 -6.21 -2.07 2.04
C LEU A 123 -6.74 -2.50 3.42
N LEU A 124 -7.77 -1.83 3.93
CA LEU A 124 -8.37 -2.17 5.22
C LEU A 124 -9.10 -3.52 5.16
N SER A 125 -9.76 -3.83 4.05
CA SER A 125 -10.40 -5.13 3.83
C SER A 125 -9.35 -6.26 3.76
N GLU A 126 -8.27 -6.06 3.03
CA GLU A 126 -7.14 -7.01 2.95
C GLU A 126 -6.50 -7.21 4.33
N HIS A 127 -6.24 -6.13 5.05
CA HIS A 127 -5.69 -6.17 6.41
C HIS A 127 -6.62 -6.92 7.38
N ALA A 128 -7.94 -6.69 7.29
CA ALA A 128 -8.93 -7.39 8.12
C ALA A 128 -9.00 -8.90 7.79
N GLN A 129 -8.94 -9.28 6.51
CA GLN A 129 -8.89 -10.68 6.09
C GLN A 129 -7.60 -11.37 6.56
N MET A 130 -6.46 -10.71 6.41
CA MET A 130 -5.17 -11.21 6.87
C MET A 130 -5.11 -11.35 8.41
N SER A 131 -5.68 -10.38 9.14
CA SER A 131 -5.78 -10.46 10.60
C SER A 131 -6.65 -11.65 11.04
N ALA A 132 -7.77 -11.88 10.34
CA ALA A 132 -8.67 -12.98 10.64
C ALA A 132 -8.05 -14.35 10.30
N SER A 133 -7.33 -14.47 9.17
CA SER A 133 -6.63 -15.70 8.82
C SER A 133 -5.49 -15.98 9.79
N MET A 134 -4.74 -14.96 10.21
CA MET A 134 -3.69 -15.10 11.23
C MET A 134 -4.25 -15.60 12.57
N GLU A 135 -5.37 -15.05 13.03
CA GLU A 135 -6.04 -15.50 14.27
C GLU A 135 -6.52 -16.95 14.15
N ALA A 136 -7.06 -17.36 12.99
CA ALA A 136 -7.45 -18.73 12.72
C ALA A 136 -6.24 -19.69 12.69
N SER A 137 -5.14 -19.31 12.02
CA SER A 137 -3.91 -20.10 11.96
C SER A 137 -3.28 -20.28 13.34
N ILE A 138 -3.24 -19.23 14.17
CA ILE A 138 -2.76 -19.34 15.56
C ILE A 138 -3.64 -20.31 16.36
N LYS A 139 -4.96 -20.23 16.21
CA LYS A 139 -5.88 -21.14 16.91
C LYS A 139 -5.71 -22.59 16.45
N GLN A 140 -5.49 -22.81 15.16
CA GLN A 140 -5.23 -24.14 14.60
C GLN A 140 -3.89 -24.70 15.09
N ALA A 141 -2.82 -23.90 15.11
CA ALA A 141 -1.52 -24.31 15.63
C ALA A 141 -1.59 -24.65 17.12
N LYS A 142 -2.29 -23.84 17.94
CA LYS A 142 -2.52 -24.14 19.36
C LYS A 142 -3.30 -25.43 19.56
N SER A 143 -4.39 -25.61 18.82
CA SER A 143 -5.20 -26.83 18.89
C SER A 143 -4.41 -28.07 18.49
N ALA A 144 -3.54 -27.97 17.47
CA ALA A 144 -2.68 -29.07 17.05
C ALA A 144 -1.58 -29.39 18.10
N SER A 145 -0.95 -28.36 18.69
CA SER A 145 0.01 -28.55 19.78
C SER A 145 -0.64 -29.13 21.02
N GLU A 146 -1.84 -28.69 21.40
CA GLU A 146 -2.60 -29.26 22.52
C GLU A 146 -2.99 -30.72 22.25
N ALA A 147 -3.41 -31.05 21.02
CA ALA A 147 -3.70 -32.43 20.63
C ALA A 147 -2.45 -33.31 20.68
N ALA A 148 -1.32 -32.84 20.16
CA ALA A 148 -0.05 -33.56 20.24
C ALA A 148 0.42 -33.74 21.69
N GLN A 149 0.27 -32.72 22.54
CA GLN A 149 0.60 -32.81 23.96
C GLN A 149 -0.30 -33.81 24.70
N ARG A 150 -1.61 -33.84 24.38
CA ARG A 150 -2.53 -34.84 24.91
C ARG A 150 -2.13 -36.26 24.53
N MET A 151 -1.81 -36.50 23.25
CA MET A 151 -1.34 -37.80 22.79
C MET A 151 -0.04 -38.22 23.51
N LEU A 152 0.93 -37.30 23.66
CA LEU A 152 2.17 -37.58 24.40
C LEU A 152 1.93 -37.87 25.89
N SER A 153 0.97 -37.20 26.53
CA SER A 153 0.62 -37.49 27.92
C SER A 153 -0.14 -38.81 28.07
N GLU A 154 -1.01 -39.15 27.12
CA GLU A 154 -1.75 -40.42 27.11
C GLU A 154 -0.81 -41.60 26.90
N THR A 155 0.15 -41.49 25.97
CA THR A 155 1.22 -42.49 25.81
C THR A 155 2.03 -42.70 27.09
N LYS A 156 2.32 -41.64 27.87
CA LYS A 156 3.06 -41.76 29.15
C LYS A 156 2.26 -42.42 30.27
N VAL A 157 0.92 -42.37 30.24
CA VAL A 157 0.07 -43.02 31.26
C VAL A 157 -0.18 -44.48 30.90
N THR A 158 -0.19 -44.83 29.61
CA THR A 158 -0.30 -46.23 29.18
C THR A 158 1.01 -47.02 29.36
N ASP A 159 2.16 -46.33 29.41
CA ASP A 159 3.49 -46.93 29.67
C ASP A 159 3.72 -47.33 31.14
N SER A 160 2.82 -46.96 32.07
CA SER A 160 2.93 -47.36 33.49
C SER A 160 2.16 -48.63 33.87
N ASP A 161 1.32 -49.17 32.98
CA ASP A 161 0.46 -50.34 33.29
C ASP A 161 0.68 -51.54 32.35
N THR A 162 1.77 -51.58 31.58
CA THR A 162 2.07 -52.73 30.70
C THR A 162 3.48 -53.27 30.92
N GLU A 163 3.72 -53.79 32.13
CA GLU A 163 4.69 -54.88 32.28
C GLU A 163 4.12 -56.11 31.57
N ASP A 164 4.97 -56.73 30.76
CA ASP A 164 4.70 -57.87 29.88
C ASP A 164 3.92 -57.57 28.61
N VAL A 165 4.64 -57.41 27.48
CA VAL A 165 4.57 -58.32 26.31
C VAL A 165 5.30 -57.74 25.07
N TYR A 166 6.19 -58.58 24.49
CA TYR A 166 7.00 -58.50 23.23
C TYR A 166 8.39 -57.83 23.24
N PRO A 167 9.50 -58.62 23.24
CA PRO A 167 10.86 -58.11 23.04
C PRO A 167 11.17 -57.64 21.60
N ASP A 168 10.43 -58.13 20.58
CA ASP A 168 10.65 -57.78 19.16
C ASP A 168 10.26 -56.32 18.82
N THR A 169 9.28 -55.74 19.53
CA THR A 169 8.81 -54.37 19.27
C THR A 169 9.73 -53.33 19.91
N VAL A 170 10.31 -53.63 21.07
CA VAL A 170 11.24 -52.75 21.79
C VAL A 170 12.54 -52.55 21.01
N GLU A 171 13.06 -53.61 20.39
CA GLU A 171 14.28 -53.53 19.57
C GLU A 171 14.04 -52.73 18.28
N ALA A 172 12.90 -52.93 17.62
CA ALA A 172 12.50 -52.15 16.45
C ALA A 172 12.28 -50.65 16.78
N LEU A 173 11.62 -50.35 17.90
CA LEU A 173 11.40 -48.97 18.38
C LEU A 173 12.71 -48.27 18.74
N LYS A 174 13.66 -48.99 19.35
CA LYS A 174 14.99 -48.47 19.69
C LYS A 174 15.81 -48.18 18.42
N ASP A 175 15.64 -49.01 17.40
CA ASP A 175 16.28 -48.83 16.09
C ASP A 175 15.70 -47.62 15.34
N GLU A 176 14.39 -47.41 15.38
CA GLU A 176 13.73 -46.21 14.86
C GLU A 176 14.12 -44.94 15.61
N LEU A 177 14.18 -44.98 16.96
CA LEU A 177 14.68 -43.87 17.77
C LEU A 177 16.12 -43.49 17.40
N SER A 178 16.98 -44.48 17.18
CA SER A 178 18.36 -44.24 16.77
C SER A 178 18.45 -43.62 15.36
N LYS A 179 17.60 -44.07 14.42
CA LYS A 179 17.50 -43.51 13.06
C LYS A 179 16.95 -42.09 13.08
N LEU A 180 15.94 -41.82 13.91
CA LEU A 180 15.33 -40.51 14.03
C LEU A 180 16.28 -39.51 14.70
N THR A 181 17.04 -39.95 15.71
CA THR A 181 18.10 -39.14 16.34
C THR A 181 19.21 -38.79 15.35
N LYS A 182 19.70 -39.76 14.56
CA LYS A 182 20.70 -39.51 13.50
C LYS A 182 20.19 -38.55 12.43
N LYS A 183 18.92 -38.70 12.01
CA LYS A 183 18.29 -37.77 11.08
C LYS A 183 18.21 -36.37 11.66
N PHE A 184 17.79 -36.24 12.92
CA PHE A 184 17.72 -34.96 13.62
C PHE A 184 19.08 -34.26 13.71
N GLU A 185 20.14 -34.98 14.07
CA GLU A 185 21.50 -34.44 14.09
C GLU A 185 21.98 -34.01 12.69
N SER A 186 21.67 -34.79 11.65
CA SER A 186 22.00 -34.45 10.26
C SER A 186 21.24 -33.22 9.76
N GLU A 187 19.97 -33.08 10.13
CA GLU A 187 19.11 -31.95 9.78
C GLU A 187 19.58 -30.68 10.52
N GLU A 188 19.96 -30.81 11.80
CA GLU A 188 20.50 -29.71 12.59
C GLU A 188 21.85 -29.20 12.04
N GLN A 189 22.71 -30.12 11.60
CA GLN A 189 23.96 -29.78 10.93
C GLN A 189 23.71 -29.10 9.58
N ALA A 190 22.79 -29.62 8.76
CA ALA A 190 22.40 -29.00 7.50
C ALA A 190 21.85 -27.58 7.73
N HIS A 191 20.98 -27.40 8.73
CA HIS A 191 20.44 -26.08 9.09
C HIS A 191 21.53 -25.10 9.55
N LYS A 192 22.52 -25.56 10.34
CA LYS A 192 23.68 -24.75 10.72
C LYS A 192 24.54 -24.37 9.51
N GLN A 193 24.73 -25.29 8.56
CA GLN A 193 25.45 -25.04 7.31
C GLN A 193 24.73 -23.96 6.49
N THR A 194 23.43 -24.13 6.23
CA THR A 194 22.63 -23.19 5.45
C THR A 194 22.61 -21.79 6.07
N LYS A 195 22.57 -21.70 7.40
CA LYS A 195 22.64 -20.41 8.09
C LYS A 195 23.99 -19.70 7.87
N ARG A 196 25.10 -20.43 7.92
CA ARG A 196 26.44 -19.89 7.61
C ARG A 196 26.55 -19.46 6.14
N ASP A 197 25.98 -20.24 5.23
CA ASP A 197 25.96 -19.91 3.80
C ASP A 197 25.14 -18.64 3.55
N LEU A 198 24.01 -18.47 4.23
CA LEU A 198 23.18 -17.27 4.15
C LEU A 198 23.91 -16.01 4.66
N GLU A 199 24.61 -16.13 5.78
CA GLU A 199 25.43 -15.02 6.32
C GLU A 199 26.58 -14.66 5.38
N THR A 200 27.21 -15.66 4.76
CA THR A 200 28.28 -15.46 3.78
C THR A 200 27.75 -14.81 2.52
N LEU A 201 26.61 -15.28 1.99
CA LEU A 201 25.95 -14.72 0.82
C LEU A 201 25.52 -13.27 1.05
N LYS A 202 25.02 -12.95 2.25
CA LYS A 202 24.69 -11.58 2.65
C LYS A 202 25.92 -10.67 2.67
N LYS A 203 27.05 -11.13 3.20
CA LYS A 203 28.30 -10.36 3.18
C LYS A 203 28.78 -10.13 1.75
N GLN A 204 28.75 -11.16 0.92
CA GLN A 204 29.11 -11.06 -0.49
C GLN A 204 28.19 -10.09 -1.24
N SER A 205 26.87 -10.16 -1.04
CA SER A 205 25.93 -9.25 -1.70
C SER A 205 26.15 -7.79 -1.31
N LEU A 206 26.43 -7.53 -0.02
CA LEU A 206 26.74 -6.18 0.47
C LEU A 206 28.04 -5.65 -0.13
N GLN A 207 29.07 -6.49 -0.20
CA GLN A 207 30.36 -6.12 -0.81
C GLN A 207 30.19 -5.82 -2.30
N THR A 208 29.48 -6.68 -3.04
CA THR A 208 29.18 -6.46 -4.45
C THR A 208 28.41 -5.16 -4.67
N ASN A 209 27.41 -4.87 -3.83
CA ASN A 209 26.64 -3.64 -3.94
C ASN A 209 27.50 -2.38 -3.71
N ALA A 210 28.42 -2.43 -2.74
CA ALA A 210 29.36 -1.33 -2.49
C ALA A 210 30.32 -1.10 -3.68
N GLU A 211 30.80 -2.18 -4.32
CA GLU A 211 31.63 -2.06 -5.54
C GLU A 211 30.82 -1.50 -6.72
N TYR A 212 29.55 -1.89 -6.88
CA TYR A 212 28.65 -1.30 -7.88
C TYR A 212 28.46 0.21 -7.67
N ASP A 213 28.24 0.64 -6.42
CA ASP A 213 28.11 2.07 -6.09
C ASP A 213 29.39 2.84 -6.41
N ARG A 214 30.56 2.27 -6.08
CA ARG A 214 31.86 2.87 -6.39
C ARG A 214 32.09 3.02 -7.88
N VAL A 215 31.86 1.97 -8.66
CA VAL A 215 32.01 2.00 -10.13
C VAL A 215 31.05 3.01 -10.74
N THR A 216 29.81 3.08 -10.25
CA THR A 216 28.81 4.05 -10.71
C THR A 216 29.29 5.49 -10.47
N GLN A 217 29.89 5.77 -9.31
CA GLN A 217 30.49 7.08 -9.03
C GLN A 217 31.69 7.39 -9.93
N GLU A 218 32.55 6.41 -10.20
CA GLU A 218 33.67 6.58 -11.14
C GLU A 218 33.17 6.86 -12.57
N CYS A 219 32.14 6.14 -13.04
CA CYS A 219 31.48 6.40 -14.32
C CYS A 219 30.85 7.80 -14.38
N GLN A 220 30.18 8.26 -13.33
CA GLN A 220 29.62 9.62 -13.25
C GLN A 220 30.72 10.70 -13.31
N LYS A 221 31.83 10.50 -12.58
CA LYS A 221 32.99 11.41 -12.62
C LYS A 221 33.62 11.46 -14.01
N LEU A 222 33.74 10.31 -14.68
CA LEU A 222 34.26 10.23 -16.05
C LEU A 222 33.32 10.92 -17.05
N GLN A 223 32.00 10.71 -16.93
CA GLN A 223 31.02 11.42 -17.76
C GLN A 223 31.08 12.94 -17.58
N TYR A 224 31.18 13.42 -16.34
CA TYR A 224 31.35 14.85 -16.06
C TYR A 224 32.64 15.41 -16.67
N ARG A 225 33.76 14.67 -16.56
CA ARG A 225 35.03 15.08 -17.19
C ARG A 225 34.93 15.11 -18.71
N LEU A 226 34.30 14.12 -19.33
CA LEU A 226 34.07 14.09 -20.77
C LEU A 226 33.20 15.27 -21.22
N GLN A 227 32.10 15.54 -20.52
CA GLN A 227 31.22 16.67 -20.82
C GLN A 227 31.93 18.02 -20.67
N MET A 228 32.81 18.17 -19.68
CA MET A 228 33.64 19.37 -19.50
C MET A 228 34.69 19.54 -20.61
N LEU A 229 35.25 18.43 -21.12
CA LEU A 229 36.18 18.44 -22.27
C LEU A 229 35.45 18.76 -23.58
N GLU A 230 34.27 18.19 -23.81
CA GLU A 230 33.42 18.49 -24.97
C GLU A 230 32.91 19.94 -24.93
N GLY A 231 32.56 20.48 -23.75
CA GLY A 231 32.18 21.88 -23.56
C GLY A 231 33.34 22.87 -23.60
N GLY A 232 34.57 22.42 -23.36
CA GLY A 232 35.80 23.21 -23.43
C GLY A 232 36.30 23.47 -24.85
N GLY A 233 35.98 22.60 -25.81
CA GLY A 233 36.37 22.74 -27.22
C GLY A 233 35.67 23.87 -27.99
N ALA A 234 34.63 24.48 -27.40
CA ALA A 234 33.85 25.54 -28.05
C ALA A 234 34.31 26.98 -27.71
N LYS A 235 35.26 27.17 -26.79
CA LYS A 235 35.69 28.52 -26.36
C LYS A 235 37.01 29.04 -26.96
N ASP A 236 37.79 28.22 -27.65
CA ASP A 236 39.08 28.64 -28.23
C ASP A 236 39.07 28.95 -29.74
N LYS A 237 37.91 29.30 -30.32
CA LYS A 237 37.81 29.74 -31.74
C LYS A 237 37.28 31.15 -31.94
N LYS A 238 37.47 32.06 -30.97
CA LYS A 238 37.09 33.47 -31.13
C LYS A 238 37.96 34.43 -30.31
N SER A 239 39.24 34.53 -30.68
CA SER A 239 40.04 35.75 -30.45
C SER A 239 41.28 35.69 -31.35
N ASP A 240 41.32 36.66 -32.28
CA ASP A 240 42.41 37.12 -33.15
C ASP A 240 43.00 36.19 -34.22
#